data_AF-A0A377D3P3-F1
#
_entry.id   AF-A0A377D3P3-F1
#
_cell.length_a   1.000
_cell.length_b   1.000
_cell.length_c   1.000
_cell.angle_alpha   90.00
_cell.angle_beta   90.00
_cell.angle_gamma   90.00
#
_symmetry.space_group_name_H-M   'P 1'
#
loop_
_entity.id
_entity.type
_entity.pdbx_description
1 polymer ?
#
loop_
_entity_poly.entity_id
_entity_poly.type
_entity_poly.pdbx_seq_one_letter_code
_entity_poly.pdbx_strand_id
1 'polypeptide(L)'
;MTNRRITTTIGLRYEDAAKVGVIVEAVREMLKNHPAIDQRQTLLVYFNQFADSSLNIMVYCFTKTTVWAEWLAAQQDVYLKIIDIVQSHGAGLCLPQPDAVYG
;
A
#
# COMPACT_ATOMS: atom_id res chain seq x y z
N MET A 1 -23.08 4.17 7.48
CA MET A 1 -21.69 4.19 6.94
C MET A 1 -21.77 4.72 5.53
N THR A 2 -21.05 5.79 5.20
CA THR A 2 -21.09 6.41 3.85
C THR A 2 -20.03 5.86 2.91
N ASN A 3 -18.94 5.28 3.43
CA ASN A 3 -17.80 4.78 2.67
C ASN A 3 -17.20 3.55 3.37
N ARG A 4 -16.47 2.70 2.63
CA ARG A 4 -15.63 1.63 3.21
C ARG A 4 -14.16 1.96 3.09
N ARG A 5 -13.43 1.74 4.18
CA ARG A 5 -11.98 1.99 4.29
C ARG A 5 -11.15 0.86 3.67
N ILE A 6 -10.08 1.22 2.98
CA ILE A 6 -8.97 0.33 2.64
C ILE A 6 -7.77 0.80 3.47
N THR A 7 -7.20 -0.12 4.25
CA THR A 7 -6.01 0.14 5.06
C THR A 7 -5.05 -1.03 4.90
N THR A 8 -3.79 -0.75 4.58
CA THR A 8 -2.76 -1.77 4.42
C THR A 8 -1.38 -1.20 4.70
N THR A 9 -0.44 -2.10 4.99
CA THR A 9 0.98 -1.81 5.16
C THR A 9 1.75 -2.53 4.06
N ILE A 10 2.46 -1.76 3.22
CA ILE A 10 3.36 -2.30 2.21
C ILE A 10 4.76 -2.37 2.85
N GLY A 11 5.29 -3.58 3.03
CA GLY A 11 6.65 -3.76 3.49
C GLY A 11 7.61 -3.88 2.31
N LEU A 12 8.59 -2.98 2.23
CA LEU A 12 9.70 -3.06 1.27
C LEU A 12 10.97 -3.60 1.95
N ARG A 13 11.87 -4.17 1.16
CA ARG A 13 13.20 -4.58 1.66
C ARG A 13 14.04 -3.36 2.03
N TYR A 14 14.90 -3.50 3.04
CA TYR A 14 15.81 -2.41 3.44
C TYR A 14 16.76 -1.95 2.33
N GLU A 15 17.19 -2.87 1.45
CA GLU A 15 18.04 -2.54 0.28
C GLU A 15 17.34 -1.61 -0.73
N ASP A 16 16.00 -1.52 -0.69
CA ASP A 16 15.20 -0.67 -1.56
C ASP A 16 14.91 0.72 -0.94
N ALA A 17 15.58 1.10 0.17
CA ALA A 17 15.35 2.37 0.88
C ALA A 17 15.39 3.61 -0.03
N ALA A 18 16.30 3.65 -1.00
CA ALA A 18 16.43 4.76 -1.94
C ALA A 18 15.19 4.93 -2.86
N LYS A 19 14.38 3.88 -3.03
CA LYS A 19 13.19 3.87 -3.89
C LYS A 19 11.90 4.18 -3.12
N VAL A 20 11.94 4.21 -1.79
CA VAL A 20 10.75 4.43 -0.94
C VAL A 20 10.00 5.70 -1.34
N GLY A 21 10.72 6.81 -1.52
CA GLY A 21 10.11 8.09 -1.89
C GLY A 21 9.35 8.03 -3.22
N VAL A 22 9.97 7.49 -4.26
CA VAL A 22 9.33 7.40 -5.60
C VAL A 22 8.15 6.42 -5.60
N ILE A 23 8.24 5.32 -4.86
CA ILE A 23 7.13 4.35 -4.72
C ILE A 23 5.95 4.98 -3.97
N VAL A 24 6.21 5.71 -2.89
CA VAL A 24 5.17 6.43 -2.14
C VAL A 24 4.41 7.40 -3.05
N GLU A 25 5.12 8.20 -3.85
CA GLU A 25 4.48 9.13 -4.79
C GLU A 25 3.69 8.41 -5.89
N ALA A 26 4.25 7.35 -6.48
CA ALA A 26 3.59 6.57 -7.51
C ALA A 26 2.29 5.92 -7.01
N VAL A 27 2.31 5.32 -5.82
CA VAL A 27 1.10 4.74 -5.19
C VAL A 27 0.08 5.83 -4.86
N ARG A 28 0.52 6.98 -4.36
CA ARG A 28 -0.36 8.12 -4.07
C ARG A 28 -1.05 8.62 -5.33
N GLU A 29 -0.31 8.79 -6.42
CA GLU A 29 -0.85 9.25 -7.71
C GLU A 29 -1.81 8.22 -8.32
N MET A 30 -1.48 6.93 -8.23
CA MET A 30 -2.38 5.85 -8.65
C MET A 30 -3.72 5.91 -7.91
N LEU A 31 -3.70 6.10 -6.58
CA LEU A 31 -4.91 6.20 -5.77
C LEU A 31 -5.71 7.47 -6.04
N LYS A 32 -5.05 8.61 -6.30
CA LYS A 32 -5.71 9.86 -6.69
C LYS A 32 -6.49 9.74 -8.00
N ASN A 33 -5.94 8.98 -8.94
CA ASN A 33 -6.55 8.75 -10.26
C ASN A 33 -7.48 7.53 -10.28
N HIS A 34 -7.65 6.83 -9.16
CA HIS A 34 -8.43 5.61 -9.09
C HIS A 34 -9.94 5.89 -9.04
N PRO A 35 -10.76 5.36 -9.98
CA PRO A 35 -12.18 5.72 -10.09
C PRO A 35 -13.02 5.30 -8.88
N ALA A 36 -12.67 4.18 -8.23
CA ALA A 36 -13.38 3.66 -7.06
C ALA A 36 -13.04 4.39 -5.73
N ILE A 37 -11.97 5.19 -5.70
CA ILE A 37 -11.48 5.86 -4.48
C ILE A 37 -12.14 7.24 -4.34
N ASP A 38 -12.62 7.54 -3.14
CA ASP A 38 -13.25 8.81 -2.81
C ASP A 38 -12.20 9.85 -2.44
N GLN A 39 -11.95 10.79 -3.37
CA GLN A 39 -10.94 11.85 -3.22
C GLN A 39 -11.36 12.97 -2.26
N ARG A 40 -12.63 12.98 -1.81
CA ARG A 40 -13.10 13.93 -0.78
C ARG A 40 -12.76 13.47 0.63
N GLN A 41 -12.47 12.18 0.80
CA GLN A 41 -12.08 11.57 2.06
C GLN A 41 -10.55 11.55 2.18
N THR A 42 -10.08 11.23 3.40
CA THR A 42 -8.65 11.09 3.69
C THR A 42 -7.98 10.06 2.79
N LEU A 43 -6.92 10.49 2.10
CA LEU A 43 -6.01 9.65 1.31
C LEU A 43 -4.59 9.87 1.82
N LEU A 44 -4.02 8.85 2.46
CA LEU A 44 -2.67 8.89 3.02
C LEU A 44 -1.85 7.75 2.44
N VAL A 45 -0.67 8.11 1.95
CA VAL A 45 0.39 7.18 1.53
C VAL A 45 1.69 7.73 2.07
N TYR A 46 2.25 7.10 3.10
CA TYR A 46 3.46 7.57 3.77
C TYR A 46 4.28 6.41 4.30
N PHE A 47 5.60 6.51 4.14
CA PHE A 47 6.53 5.72 4.94
C PHE A 47 6.40 6.15 6.40
N ASN A 48 6.04 5.23 7.29
CA ASN A 48 5.68 5.57 8.66
C ASN A 48 6.33 4.68 9.73
N GLN A 49 7.03 3.62 9.35
CA GLN A 49 7.60 2.68 10.31
C GLN A 49 8.81 1.94 9.73
N PHE A 50 9.87 1.88 10.54
CA PHE A 50 10.93 0.88 10.41
C PHE A 50 10.46 -0.38 11.18
N ALA A 51 10.41 -1.53 10.52
CA ALA A 51 10.08 -2.81 11.14
C ALA A 51 11.27 -3.77 11.03
N ASP A 52 11.23 -4.88 11.76
CA ASP A 52 12.40 -5.76 11.94
C ASP A 52 13.02 -6.25 10.63
N SER A 53 12.19 -6.52 9.61
CA SER A 53 12.61 -7.00 8.29
C SER A 53 12.10 -6.15 7.12
N SER A 54 11.50 -4.98 7.39
CA SER A 54 10.88 -4.17 6.33
C SER A 54 10.84 -2.66 6.60
N LEU A 55 10.79 -1.91 5.51
CA LEU A 55 10.43 -0.50 5.48
C LEU A 55 8.93 -0.39 5.16
N ASN A 56 8.14 0.06 6.13
CA ASN A 56 6.69 0.03 6.05
C ASN A 56 6.12 1.35 5.50
N ILE A 57 5.35 1.23 4.42
CA ILE A 57 4.54 2.29 3.84
C ILE A 57 3.08 2.03 4.21
N MET A 58 2.48 2.95 4.95
CA MET A 58 1.05 2.94 5.26
C MET A 58 0.26 3.47 4.07
N VAL A 59 -0.76 2.71 3.66
CA VAL A 59 -1.79 3.13 2.71
C VAL A 59 -3.14 3.18 3.42
N TYR A 60 -3.80 4.32 3.35
CA TYR A 60 -5.08 4.56 3.99
C TYR A 60 -5.97 5.41 3.09
N CYS A 61 -7.05 4.83 2.60
CA CYS A 61 -8.00 5.51 1.73
C CYS A 61 -9.43 4.98 1.91
N PHE A 62 -10.40 5.64 1.27
CA PHE A 62 -11.81 5.25 1.30
C PHE A 62 -12.33 5.02 -0.10
N THR A 63 -13.18 4.01 -0.25
CA THR A 63 -13.95 3.75 -1.48
C THR A 63 -15.24 4.56 -1.49
N LYS A 64 -15.76 4.85 -2.68
CA LYS A 64 -17.06 5.51 -2.87
C LYS A 64 -18.26 4.59 -2.56
N THR A 65 -18.03 3.27 -2.55
CA THR A 65 -19.06 2.26 -2.34
C THR A 65 -19.13 1.79 -0.89
N THR A 66 -20.31 1.31 -0.50
CA THR A 66 -20.54 0.58 0.76
C THR A 66 -20.90 -0.89 0.51
N VAL A 67 -21.06 -1.28 -0.76
CA VAL A 67 -21.33 -2.66 -1.18
C VAL A 67 -20.08 -3.50 -0.97
N TRP A 68 -20.25 -4.64 -0.29
CA TRP A 68 -19.11 -5.44 0.15
C TRP A 68 -18.29 -6.01 -1.02
N ALA A 69 -18.96 -6.57 -2.03
CA ALA A 69 -18.31 -7.15 -3.21
C ALA A 69 -17.54 -6.10 -4.03
N GLU A 70 -18.13 -4.92 -4.24
CA GLU A 70 -17.47 -3.83 -4.97
C GLU A 70 -16.25 -3.27 -4.22
N TRP A 71 -16.36 -3.16 -2.89
CA TRP A 71 -15.22 -2.76 -2.06
C TRP A 71 -14.08 -3.79 -2.14
N LEU A 72 -14.37 -5.09 -2.11
CA LEU A 72 -13.36 -6.13 -2.30
C LEU A 72 -12.72 -6.09 -3.69
N ALA A 73 -13.52 -5.86 -4.74
CA ALA A 73 -13.00 -5.71 -6.09
C ALA A 73 -12.07 -4.49 -6.23
N ALA A 74 -12.46 -3.35 -5.66
CA ALA A 74 -11.61 -2.16 -5.62
C ALA A 74 -10.33 -2.39 -4.79
N GLN A 75 -10.43 -3.09 -3.67
CA GLN A 75 -9.28 -3.43 -2.84
C GLN A 75 -8.29 -4.33 -3.59
N GLN A 76 -8.78 -5.35 -4.29
CA GLN A 76 -7.95 -6.22 -5.11
C GLN A 76 -7.22 -5.45 -6.21
N ASP A 77 -7.94 -4.62 -6.98
CA ASP A 77 -7.36 -3.81 -8.06
C ASP A 77 -6.28 -2.85 -7.53
N VAL A 78 -6.53 -2.20 -6.39
CA VAL A 78 -5.54 -1.34 -5.71
C VAL A 78 -4.29 -2.15 -5.31
N TYR A 79 -4.45 -3.34 -4.73
CA TYR A 79 -3.32 -4.15 -4.27
C TYR A 79 -2.47 -4.66 -5.44
N LEU A 80 -3.09 -5.10 -6.52
CA LEU A 80 -2.37 -5.56 -7.72
C LEU A 80 -1.59 -4.41 -8.36
N LYS A 81 -2.18 -3.22 -8.49
CA LYS A 81 -1.47 -2.03 -8.99
C LYS A 81 -0.31 -1.61 -8.10
N ILE A 82 -0.44 -1.75 -6.78
CA ILE A 82 0.66 -1.49 -5.84
C ILE A 82 1.81 -2.48 -6.09
N ILE A 83 1.52 -3.77 -6.27
CA ILE A 83 2.52 -4.79 -6.59
C ILE A 83 3.25 -4.41 -7.88
N ASP A 84 2.50 -4.05 -8.94
CA ASP A 84 3.06 -3.67 -10.23
C ASP A 84 3.96 -2.42 -10.12
N ILE A 85 3.53 -1.40 -9.35
CA ILE A 85 4.32 -0.19 -9.10
C ILE A 85 5.64 -0.56 -8.41
N VAL A 86 5.59 -1.33 -7.33
CA VAL A 86 6.79 -1.75 -6.59
C VAL A 86 7.78 -2.48 -7.51
N GLN A 87 7.27 -3.43 -8.31
CA GLN A 87 8.08 -4.20 -9.25
C GLN A 87 8.64 -3.32 -10.39
N SER A 88 7.86 -2.36 -10.91
CA SER A 88 8.30 -1.46 -11.99
C SER A 88 9.45 -0.54 -11.60
N HIS A 89 9.56 -0.20 -10.30
CA HIS A 89 10.68 0.55 -9.74
C HIS A 89 11.87 -0.34 -9.36
N GLY A 90 11.80 -1.64 -9.66
CA GLY A 90 12.84 -2.62 -9.33
C GLY A 90 12.98 -2.84 -7.82
N ALA A 91 11.93 -2.58 -7.04
CA ALA A 91 11.88 -2.91 -5.62
C ALA A 91 11.17 -4.25 -5.40
N GLY A 92 11.43 -4.86 -4.26
CA GLY A 92 10.79 -6.10 -3.84
C GLY A 92 10.01 -5.89 -2.55
N LEU A 93 8.87 -6.58 -2.46
CA LEU A 93 8.18 -6.72 -1.18
C LEU A 93 9.05 -7.53 -0.22
N CYS A 94 9.02 -7.18 1.06
CA CYS A 94 9.70 -7.97 2.08
C CYS A 94 9.02 -9.34 2.21
N LEU A 95 9.81 -10.38 2.38
CA LEU A 95 9.32 -11.67 2.86
C LEU A 95 9.32 -11.64 4.38
N PRO A 96 8.33 -12.27 5.05
CA PRO A 96 8.44 -12.51 6.48
C PRO A 96 9.70 -13.34 6.73
N GLN A 97 10.64 -12.82 7.52
CA GLN A 97 11.73 -13.64 8.02
C GLN A 97 11.20 -14.52 9.16
N PRO A 98 11.58 -15.81 9.23
CA PRO A 98 11.35 -16.58 10.45
C PRO A 98 12.02 -15.85 11.60
N ASP A 99 11.34 -15.73 12.74
CA ASP A 99 11.95 -15.28 13.98
C ASP A 99 13.27 -16.02 14.15
N ALA A 100 14.38 -15.29 14.22
CA ALA A 100 15.67 -15.89 14.53
C ALA A 100 15.53 -16.53 15.91
N VAL A 101 15.29 -17.84 15.94
CA VAL A 101 15.41 -18.65 17.14
C VAL A 101 16.90 -18.62 17.48
N TYR A 102 17.29 -17.64 18.30
CA TYR A 102 18.59 -17.64 18.95
C TYR A 102 18.61 -18.86 19.89
N GLY A 103 19.36 -19.88 19.48
CA GLY A 103 19.79 -20.98 20.33
C GLY A 103 21.05 -20.63 21.10
#